data_AF-A0A2D6FLW4-F1
#
_entry.id   AF-A0A2D6FLW4-F1
#
_cell.length_a   1.000
_cell.length_b   1.000
_cell.length_c   1.000
_cell.angle_alpha   90.00
_cell.angle_beta   90.00
_cell.angle_gamma   90.00
#
_symmetry.space_group_name_H-M   'P 1'
#
loop_
_entity.id
_entity.type
_entity.pdbx_description
1 polymer ?
#
loop_
_entity_poly.entity_id
_entity_poly.type
_entity_poly.pdbx_seq_one_letter_code
_entity_poly.pdbx_strand_id
1 'polypeptide(L)'
;MNLIIVSSLSCDEGLYFRYITMLAKTDLHYDILLEAQKEDIDYYFKLLKKKGWFDFVDDFVQPEWREDGIRIDKKLNYPKTIQVSSIKCENTLNILGQLKGFSKWDQKI
;
A
#
# COMPACT_ATOMS: atom_id res chain seq x y z
N MET A 1 -6.05 5.85 9.44
CA MET A 1 -5.42 4.53 9.63
C MET A 1 -4.40 4.35 8.52
N ASN A 2 -3.26 3.70 8.76
CA ASN A 2 -2.27 3.53 7.70
C ASN A 2 -2.60 2.33 6.81
N LEU A 3 -2.40 2.50 5.50
CA LEU A 3 -2.21 1.43 4.54
C LEU A 3 -0.74 1.41 4.16
N ILE A 4 -0.04 0.36 4.56
CA ILE A 4 1.40 0.20 4.35
C ILE A 4 1.61 -0.78 3.19
N ILE A 5 2.27 -0.36 2.13
CA ILE A 5 2.50 -1.18 0.93
C ILE A 5 4.00 -1.37 0.75
N VAL A 6 4.45 -2.62 0.66
CA VAL A 6 5.87 -2.90 0.37
C VAL A 6 6.22 -2.31 -1.00
N SER A 7 7.26 -1.49 -1.07
CA SER A 7 7.58 -0.67 -2.25
C SER A 7 7.79 -1.49 -3.52
N SER A 8 8.29 -2.72 -3.40
CA SER A 8 8.46 -3.63 -4.54
C SER A 8 7.14 -4.08 -5.21
N LEU A 9 5.98 -3.79 -4.62
CA LEU A 9 4.66 -4.03 -5.23
C LEU A 9 4.12 -2.83 -6.03
N SER A 10 4.76 -1.66 -5.91
CA SER A 10 4.30 -0.42 -6.55
C SER A 10 4.69 -0.29 -8.03
N CYS A 11 5.61 -1.13 -8.50
CA CYS A 11 6.35 -0.89 -9.74
C CYS A 11 5.94 -1.75 -10.94
N ASP A 12 5.32 -2.92 -10.73
CA ASP A 12 5.00 -3.86 -11.81
C ASP A 12 3.93 -3.31 -12.75
N GLU A 13 2.71 -3.12 -12.24
CA GLU A 13 1.59 -2.52 -12.97
C GLU A 13 1.10 -1.28 -12.23
N GLY A 14 1.91 -0.21 -12.30
CA GLY A 14 1.73 0.98 -11.47
C GLY A 14 0.39 1.72 -11.61
N LEU A 15 -0.37 1.49 -12.69
CA LEU A 15 -1.73 2.02 -12.82
C LEU A 15 -2.70 1.42 -11.79
N TYR A 16 -2.61 0.11 -11.51
CA TYR A 16 -3.45 -0.54 -10.51
C TYR A 16 -3.01 -0.21 -9.09
N PHE A 17 -1.70 -0.08 -8.86
CA PHE A 17 -1.18 0.48 -7.62
C PHE A 17 -1.78 1.88 -7.37
N ARG A 18 -1.68 2.79 -8.34
CA ARG A 18 -2.23 4.15 -8.26
C ARG A 18 -3.74 4.15 -8.03
N TYR A 19 -4.47 3.25 -8.67
CA TYR A 19 -5.92 3.12 -8.49
C TYR A 19 -6.29 2.66 -7.07
N ILE A 20 -5.57 1.67 -6.54
CA ILE A 20 -5.78 1.19 -5.16
C ILE A 20 -5.46 2.29 -4.15
N THR A 21 -4.32 2.98 -4.30
CA THR A 21 -3.93 4.05 -3.37
C THR A 21 -4.87 5.25 -3.44
N MET A 22 -5.35 5.60 -4.64
CA MET A 22 -6.40 6.61 -4.81
C MET A 22 -7.64 6.26 -3.98
N LEU A 23 -8.25 5.09 -4.20
CA LEU A 23 -9.47 4.73 -3.49
C LEU A 23 -9.26 4.54 -1.99
N ALA A 24 -8.11 3.99 -1.59
CA ALA A 24 -7.77 3.86 -0.18
C ALA A 24 -7.68 5.24 0.49
N LYS A 25 -7.08 6.23 -0.17
CA LYS A 25 -6.97 7.60 0.36
C LYS A 25 -8.31 8.34 0.33
N THR A 26 -9.04 8.31 -0.78
CA THR A 26 -10.25 9.13 -0.99
C THR A 26 -11.49 8.54 -0.34
N ASP A 27 -11.71 7.23 -0.49
CA ASP A 27 -12.98 6.59 -0.11
C ASP A 27 -12.89 5.98 1.29
N LEU A 28 -11.70 5.54 1.69
CA LEU A 28 -11.47 4.82 2.94
C LEU A 28 -10.63 5.62 3.95
N HIS A 29 -10.15 6.80 3.57
CA HIS A 29 -9.39 7.71 4.43
C HIS A 29 -8.15 7.07 5.08
N TYR A 30 -7.44 6.22 4.32
CA TYR A 30 -6.15 5.71 4.74
C TYR A 30 -5.03 6.71 4.49
N ASP A 31 -4.02 6.72 5.36
CA ASP A 31 -2.72 7.31 5.08
C ASP A 31 -1.86 6.25 4.38
N ILE A 32 -1.37 6.56 3.19
CA ILE A 32 -0.71 5.63 2.29
C ILE A 32 0.79 5.73 2.48
N LEU A 33 1.37 4.69 3.05
CA LEU A 33 2.79 4.62 3.35
C LEU A 33 3.45 3.55 2.48
N LEU A 34 4.60 3.88 1.88
CA LEU A 34 5.43 2.91 1.20
C LEU A 34 6.53 2.40 2.11
N GLU A 35 6.55 1.10 2.36
CA GLU A 35 7.60 0.49 3.17
C GLU A 35 8.78 0.08 2.28
N ALA A 36 9.98 0.56 2.60
CA ALA A 36 11.23 0.24 1.89
C ALA A 36 12.41 0.19 2.86
N GLN A 37 13.46 -0.55 2.47
CA GLN A 37 14.76 -0.39 3.12
C GLN A 37 15.28 1.01 2.88
N LYS A 38 16.02 1.55 3.85
CA LYS A 38 16.54 2.93 3.83
C LYS A 38 17.28 3.26 2.53
N GLU A 39 18.06 2.31 2.03
CA GLU A 39 18.88 2.46 0.82
C GLU A 39 18.05 2.53 -0.47
N ASP A 40 16.82 2.00 -0.45
CA ASP A 40 15.96 1.89 -1.63
C ASP A 40 14.93 3.01 -1.74
N ILE A 41 14.70 3.80 -0.68
CA ILE A 41 13.68 4.86 -0.63
C ILE A 41 13.85 5.83 -1.81
N ASP A 42 15.08 6.32 -2.01
CA ASP A 42 15.43 7.26 -3.07
C ASP A 42 15.14 6.70 -4.47
N TYR A 43 15.40 5.40 -4.66
CA TYR A 43 15.15 4.71 -5.92
C TYR A 43 13.66 4.66 -6.23
N TYR A 44 12.85 4.18 -5.28
CA TYR A 44 11.40 4.07 -5.47
C TYR A 44 10.73 5.44 -5.61
N PHE A 45 11.13 6.43 -4.82
CA PHE A 45 10.60 7.79 -4.92
C PHE A 45 10.81 8.36 -6.33
N LYS A 46 12.04 8.30 -6.85
CA LYS A 46 12.39 8.82 -8.19
C LYS A 46 11.63 8.07 -9.29
N LEU A 47 11.54 6.74 -9.19
CA LEU A 47 10.82 5.91 -10.16
C LEU A 47 9.33 6.24 -10.21
N LEU A 48 8.67 6.26 -9.04
CA LEU A 48 7.23 6.52 -8.94
C LEU A 48 6.86 7.95 -9.35
N LYS A 49 7.67 8.95 -8.96
CA LYS A 49 7.50 10.33 -9.41
C LYS A 49 7.64 10.45 -10.93
N LYS A 50 8.68 9.85 -11.52
CA LYS A 50 8.89 9.85 -12.98
C LYS A 50 7.71 9.23 -13.75
N LYS A 51 7.05 8.22 -13.17
CA LYS A 51 5.92 7.52 -13.78
C LYS A 51 4.56 8.14 -13.48
N GLY A 52 4.47 9.12 -12.57
CA GLY A 52 3.20 9.70 -12.13
C GLY A 52 2.37 8.75 -11.27
N TRP A 53 3.02 7.84 -10.53
CA TRP A 53 2.34 6.85 -9.68
C TRP A 53 2.38 7.22 -8.18
N PHE A 54 3.01 8.34 -7.84
CA PHE A 54 3.21 8.79 -6.45
C PHE A 54 2.11 9.74 -5.94
N ASP A 55 1.05 9.99 -6.72
CA ASP A 55 0.07 11.06 -6.44
C ASP A 55 -0.65 10.91 -5.09
N PHE A 56 -0.86 9.67 -4.64
CA PHE A 56 -1.61 9.33 -3.43
C PHE A 56 -0.74 8.69 -2.35
N VAL A 57 0.59 8.76 -2.48
CA VAL A 57 1.52 8.27 -1.45
C VAL A 57 1.87 9.43 -0.53
N ASP A 58 1.68 9.25 0.77
CA ASP A 58 1.94 10.28 1.77
C ASP A 58 3.41 10.31 2.18
N ASP A 59 4.01 9.15 2.46
CA ASP A 59 5.42 9.07 2.85
C ASP A 59 6.03 7.67 2.63
N PHE A 60 7.35 7.58 2.79
CA PHE A 60 8.08 6.32 2.95
C PHE A 60 8.34 6.03 4.42
N VAL A 61 8.29 4.75 4.77
CA VAL A 61 8.63 4.24 6.10
C VAL A 61 9.60 3.07 6.01
N GLN A 62 10.36 2.86 7.08
CA GLN A 62 11.31 1.76 7.18
C GLN A 62 10.70 0.61 8.02
N PRO A 63 10.93 -0.66 7.67
CA PRO A 63 10.36 -1.80 8.40
C PRO A 63 10.65 -1.78 9.90
N GLU A 64 11.83 -1.32 10.31
CA GLU A 64 12.25 -1.21 11.71
C GLU A 64 11.41 -0.22 12.53
N TRP A 65 10.72 0.72 11.89
CA TRP A 65 9.84 1.67 12.58
C TRP A 65 8.55 1.01 13.05
N ARG A 66 8.19 -0.15 12.50
CA ARG A 66 7.05 -0.98 12.92
C ARG A 66 5.74 -0.19 12.95
N GLU A 67 5.52 0.63 11.94
CA GLU A 67 4.27 1.37 11.77
C GLU A 67 3.07 0.41 11.78
N ASP A 68 2.04 0.80 12.53
CA ASP A 68 0.79 0.06 12.67
C ASP A 68 -0.17 0.40 11.53
N GLY A 69 -0.93 -0.59 11.08
CA GLY A 69 -1.86 -0.45 9.97
C GLY A 69 -2.08 -1.76 9.20
N ILE A 70 -2.86 -1.67 8.12
CA ILE A 70 -3.03 -2.80 7.20
C ILE A 70 -1.83 -2.84 6.27
N ARG A 71 -1.30 -4.04 6.02
CA ARG A 71 -0.16 -4.23 5.13
C ARG A 71 -0.54 -4.94 3.84
N ILE A 72 -0.05 -4.45 2.71
CA ILE A 72 0.00 -5.21 1.45
C ILE A 72 1.44 -5.65 1.26
N ASP A 73 1.67 -6.95 1.39
CA ASP A 73 3.00 -7.56 1.42
C ASP A 73 3.00 -8.85 0.57
N LYS A 74 4.18 -9.28 0.13
CA LYS A 74 4.41 -10.56 -0.53
C LYS A 74 4.40 -11.74 0.47
N LYS A 75 4.59 -11.46 1.77
CA LYS A 75 4.64 -12.47 2.83
C LYS A 75 3.73 -12.09 4.01
N LEU A 76 3.28 -13.09 4.78
CA LEU A 76 2.48 -12.89 5.99
C LEU A 76 3.38 -12.59 7.20
N ASN A 77 4.07 -11.45 7.18
CA ASN A 77 4.99 -11.06 8.24
C ASN A 77 4.28 -10.37 9.43
N TYR A 78 3.10 -9.80 9.21
CA TYR A 78 2.40 -8.95 10.17
C TYR A 78 0.92 -9.34 10.32
N PRO A 79 0.29 -9.05 11.47
CA PRO A 79 -1.17 -9.06 11.59
C PRO A 79 -1.81 -8.13 10.55
N LYS A 80 -3.04 -8.43 10.11
CA LYS A 80 -3.78 -7.63 9.10
C LYS A 80 -3.00 -7.41 7.79
N THR A 81 -2.42 -8.49 7.25
CA THR A 81 -1.72 -8.48 5.96
C THR A 81 -2.60 -9.02 4.83
N ILE A 82 -2.73 -8.27 3.74
CA ILE A 82 -3.24 -8.71 2.45
C ILE A 82 -2.04 -9.23 1.64
N GLN A 83 -1.92 -10.55 1.54
CA GLN A 83 -0.79 -11.17 0.85
C GLN A 83 -1.02 -11.21 -0.67
N VAL A 84 -0.13 -10.60 -1.45
CA VAL A 84 -0.14 -10.66 -2.92
C VAL A 84 1.28 -10.75 -3.48
N SER A 85 1.46 -11.49 -4.57
CA SER A 85 2.76 -11.55 -5.27
C SER A 85 3.06 -10.30 -6.09
N SER A 86 2.01 -9.65 -6.59
CA SER A 86 2.05 -8.43 -7.42
C SER A 86 0.68 -7.74 -7.36
N ILE A 87 0.63 -6.44 -7.63
CA ILE A 87 -0.64 -5.71 -7.80
C ILE A 87 -0.95 -5.66 -9.30
N LYS A 88 -2.11 -6.20 -9.68
CA LYS A 88 -2.54 -6.32 -11.08
C LYS A 88 -4.04 -6.10 -11.24
N CYS A 89 -4.50 -6.06 -12.48
CA CYS A 89 -5.94 -5.97 -12.79
C CYS A 89 -6.76 -7.04 -12.06
N GLU A 90 -6.30 -8.29 -12.11
CA GLU A 90 -7.08 -9.46 -11.69
C GLU A 90 -7.34 -9.49 -10.19
N ASN A 91 -6.46 -8.90 -9.38
CA ASN A 91 -6.56 -8.92 -7.92
C ASN A 91 -6.94 -7.57 -7.31
N THR A 92 -7.04 -6.50 -8.10
CA THR A 92 -7.38 -5.15 -7.65
C THR A 92 -8.68 -5.13 -6.83
N LEU A 93 -9.76 -5.74 -7.35
CA LEU A 93 -11.06 -5.76 -6.67
C LEU A 93 -11.02 -6.56 -5.36
N ASN A 94 -10.26 -7.65 -5.32
CA ASN A 94 -10.08 -8.46 -4.11
C ASN A 94 -9.33 -7.68 -3.03
N ILE A 95 -8.26 -6.97 -3.40
CA ILE A 95 -7.51 -6.10 -2.46
C ILE A 95 -8.44 -5.04 -1.88
N LEU A 96 -9.17 -4.32 -2.73
CA LEU A 96 -10.11 -3.27 -2.28
C LEU A 96 -11.24 -3.82 -1.39
N GLY A 97 -11.76 -5.01 -1.70
CA GLY A 97 -12.75 -5.70 -0.86
C GLY A 97 -12.23 -5.97 0.55
N GLN A 98 -11.00 -6.45 0.67
CA GLN A 98 -10.35 -6.70 1.96
C GLN A 98 -10.09 -5.40 2.73
N LEU A 99 -9.58 -4.35 2.07
CA LEU A 99 -9.38 -3.03 2.70
C LEU A 99 -10.68 -2.45 3.28
N LYS A 100 -11.79 -2.60 2.55
CA LYS A 100 -13.13 -2.23 3.01
C LYS A 100 -13.59 -3.07 4.20
N GLY A 101 -13.27 -4.37 4.20
CA GLY A 101 -13.57 -5.29 5.29
C GLY A 101 -12.91 -4.85 6.60
N PHE A 102 -11.62 -4.53 6.56
CA PHE A 102 -10.90 -4.04 7.73
C PHE A 102 -11.41 -2.69 8.23
N SER A 103 -11.66 -1.73 7.33
CA SER A 103 -12.21 -0.41 7.69
C SER A 103 -13.55 -0.50 8.44
N LYS A 104 -14.45 -1.41 8.03
CA LYS A 104 -15.73 -1.64 8.72
C LYS A 104 -15.57 -2.31 10.08
N TRP A 105 -14.50 -3.08 10.28
CA TRP A 105 -14.27 -3.78 11.54
C TRP A 105 -13.88 -2.79 12.64
N ASP A 106 -13.04 -1.81 12.30
CA ASP A 106 -12.58 -0.79 13.25
C ASP A 106 -13.70 0.23 13.60
N GLN A 107 -14.77 0.36 12.81
CA GLN A 107 -15.94 1.19 13.14
C GLN A 107 -16.94 0.51 14.10
N LYS A 108 -16.78 -0.79 14.37
CA LYS A 108 -17.70 -1.57 15.24
C LYS A 108 -17.16 -1.76 16.66
N ILE A 109 -15.98 -1.23 16.96
CA ILE A 109 -15.31 -1.31 18.26
C ILE A 109 -15.34 0.06 18.93
#